data_AF-A0A8T7EW10-F1
#
_entry.id   AF-A0A8T7EW10-F1
#
_cell.length_a   1.000
_cell.length_b   1.000
_cell.length_c   1.000
_cell.angle_alpha   90.00
_cell.angle_beta   90.00
_cell.angle_gamma   90.00
#
_symmetry.space_group_name_H-M   'P 1'
#
loop_
_entity.id
_entity.type
_entity.pdbx_description
1 polymer ?
#
loop_
_entity_poly.entity_id
_entity_poly.type
_entity_poly.pdbx_seq_one_letter_code
_entity_poly.pdbx_strand_id
1 'polypeptide(L)'
;MVESKAHRCDLIVDLSRARATSAGPALTNAKKTLELAPTNLGLVVVITSTLANIIIKAFRRLDPVLAARVLTTTQLAQARQLIAMSRAEGIAGDAIQ
;
A
#
# COMPACT_ATOMS: atom_id res chain seq x y z
N MET A 1 -9.15 10.54 9.19
CA MET A 1 -10.54 10.09 9.01
C MET A 1 -10.78 9.71 7.55
N VAL A 2 -10.54 8.44 7.17
CA VAL A 2 -10.81 7.91 5.81
C VAL A 2 -12.06 7.03 5.80
N GLU A 3 -12.57 6.67 6.98
CA GLU A 3 -13.69 5.76 7.18
C GLU A 3 -15.07 6.37 6.88
N SER A 4 -15.18 7.70 6.82
CA SER A 4 -16.47 8.40 6.64
C SER A 4 -16.85 8.69 5.19
N LYS A 5 -16.10 8.19 4.19
CA LYS A 5 -16.41 8.46 2.78
C LYS A 5 -17.25 7.34 2.19
N ALA A 6 -18.48 7.68 1.79
CA ALA A 6 -19.28 6.83 0.92
C ALA A 6 -18.40 6.41 -0.28
N HIS A 7 -18.25 5.09 -0.48
CA HIS A 7 -17.43 4.49 -1.56
C HIS A 7 -15.90 4.47 -1.36
N ARG A 8 -15.41 4.10 -0.17
CA ARG A 8 -13.98 3.77 0.02
C ARG A 8 -13.54 2.59 -0.86
N CYS A 9 -12.47 2.80 -1.65
CA CYS A 9 -11.84 1.78 -2.48
C CYS A 9 -10.47 1.40 -1.90
N ASP A 10 -10.19 0.11 -1.74
CA ASP A 10 -8.85 -0.40 -1.39
C ASP A 10 -8.30 -1.19 -2.58
N LEU A 11 -6.98 -1.20 -2.76
CA LEU A 11 -6.32 -1.89 -3.85
C LEU A 11 -5.48 -3.05 -3.32
N ILE A 12 -5.54 -4.20 -4.00
CA ILE A 12 -4.56 -5.27 -3.83
C ILE A 12 -3.80 -5.40 -5.15
N VAL A 13 -2.47 -5.28 -5.08
CA VAL A 13 -1.58 -5.39 -6.24
C VAL A 13 -0.69 -6.59 -6.06
N ASP A 14 -0.83 -7.60 -6.92
CA ASP A 14 0.05 -8.78 -6.90
C ASP A 14 1.26 -8.56 -7.81
N LEU A 15 2.42 -8.34 -7.18
CA LEU A 15 3.73 -8.23 -7.81
C LEU A 15 4.64 -9.40 -7.44
N SER A 16 4.11 -10.52 -6.92
CA SER A 16 4.89 -11.69 -6.51
C SER A 16 5.76 -12.25 -7.64
N ARG A 17 5.30 -12.11 -8.88
CA ARG A 17 5.99 -12.53 -10.12
C ARG A 17 6.65 -11.38 -10.88
N ALA A 18 6.55 -10.15 -10.38
CA ALA A 18 7.13 -8.99 -11.05
C ALA A 18 8.65 -9.05 -10.99
N ARG A 19 9.29 -8.65 -12.08
CA ARG A 19 10.73 -8.44 -12.18
C ARG A 19 10.97 -6.99 -12.54
N ALA A 20 11.80 -6.31 -11.76
CA ALA A 20 12.19 -4.94 -12.03
C ALA A 20 13.70 -4.90 -12.26
N THR A 21 14.12 -4.41 -13.43
CA THR A 21 15.53 -4.10 -13.73
C THR A 21 15.89 -2.67 -13.33
N SER A 22 14.89 -1.83 -13.05
CA SER A 22 15.05 -0.48 -12.52
C SER A 22 13.85 -0.10 -11.65
N ALA A 23 14.07 0.78 -10.67
CA ALA A 23 13.03 1.20 -9.71
C ALA A 23 12.78 2.72 -9.69
N GLY A 24 13.74 3.55 -10.11
CA GLY A 24 13.69 5.00 -9.91
C GLY A 24 12.47 5.69 -10.54
N PRO A 25 12.35 5.72 -11.89
CA PRO A 25 11.25 6.42 -12.56
C PRO A 25 9.87 5.85 -12.21
N ALA A 26 9.76 4.53 -12.11
CA ALA A 26 8.51 3.86 -11.78
C ALA A 26 8.03 4.20 -10.36
N LEU A 27 8.94 4.26 -9.39
CA LEU A 27 8.61 4.61 -8.01
C LEU A 27 8.22 6.09 -7.87
N THR A 28 8.93 6.99 -8.55
CA THR A 28 8.55 8.42 -8.59
C THR A 28 7.15 8.61 -9.17
N ASN A 29 6.82 7.89 -10.24
CA ASN A 29 5.48 7.94 -10.84
C ASN A 29 4.43 7.35 -9.90
N ALA A 30 4.72 6.21 -9.26
CA ALA A 30 3.82 5.60 -8.29
C ALA A 30 3.52 6.55 -7.11
N LYS A 31 4.55 7.26 -6.61
CA LYS A 31 4.38 8.29 -5.58
C LYS A 31 3.44 9.40 -6.05
N LYS A 32 3.72 10.02 -7.20
CA LYS A 32 2.86 11.09 -7.75
C LYS A 32 1.42 10.63 -7.92
N THR A 33 1.20 9.41 -8.40
CA THR A 33 -0.14 8.83 -8.54
C THR A 33 -0.84 8.67 -7.19
N LEU A 34 -0.12 8.30 -6.12
CA LEU A 34 -0.68 8.19 -4.78
C LEU A 34 -0.97 9.54 -4.14
N GLU A 35 -0.18 10.57 -4.43
CA GLU A 35 -0.43 11.95 -4.00
C GLU A 35 -1.67 12.54 -4.69
N LEU A 36 -1.83 12.26 -5.99
CA LEU A 36 -3.00 12.66 -6.78
C LEU A 36 -4.20 11.71 -6.61
N ALA A 37 -4.08 10.69 -5.78
CA ALA A 37 -5.11 9.68 -5.65
C ALA A 37 -6.42 10.31 -5.12
N PRO A 38 -7.57 9.82 -5.61
CA PRO A 38 -8.87 10.25 -5.11
C PRO A 38 -8.95 10.10 -3.61
N THR A 39 -9.65 11.03 -2.96
CA THR A 39 -9.67 11.08 -1.50
C THR A 39 -10.46 9.93 -0.85
N ASN A 40 -11.16 9.12 -1.65
CA ASN A 40 -11.83 7.87 -1.27
C ASN A 40 -10.95 6.62 -1.49
N LEU A 41 -9.73 6.77 -2.02
CA LEU A 41 -8.75 5.68 -1.99
C LEU A 41 -8.29 5.47 -0.55
N GLY A 42 -8.55 4.28 -0.02
CA GLY A 42 -8.10 3.83 1.28
C GLY A 42 -6.68 3.27 1.22
N LEU A 43 -6.57 1.97 1.43
CA LEU A 43 -5.32 1.25 1.59
C LEU A 43 -4.93 0.55 0.28
N VAL A 44 -3.63 0.54 -0.02
CA VAL A 44 -3.03 -0.21 -1.13
C VAL A 44 -2.16 -1.30 -0.54
N VAL A 45 -2.52 -2.56 -0.72
CA VAL A 45 -1.70 -3.70 -0.29
C VAL A 45 -0.97 -4.30 -1.47
N VAL A 46 0.35 -4.33 -1.41
CA VAL A 46 1.19 -4.93 -2.44
C VAL A 46 1.65 -6.31 -1.97
N ILE A 47 1.32 -7.35 -2.74
CA ILE A 47 1.81 -8.71 -2.53
C ILE A 47 3.13 -8.82 -3.28
N THR A 48 4.23 -9.08 -2.58
CA THR A 48 5.57 -9.11 -3.18
C THR A 48 6.39 -10.31 -2.69
N SER A 49 7.51 -10.57 -3.35
CA SER A 49 8.54 -11.43 -2.79
C SER A 49 9.13 -10.82 -1.50
N THR A 50 9.76 -11.65 -0.67
CA THR A 50 10.37 -11.22 0.60
C THR A 50 11.42 -10.12 0.40
N LEU A 51 12.25 -10.24 -0.64
CA LEU A 51 13.27 -9.23 -0.95
C LEU A 51 12.65 -7.89 -1.35
N ALA A 52 11.66 -7.92 -2.24
CA ALA A 52 10.94 -6.70 -2.64
C ALA A 52 10.20 -6.05 -1.46
N ASN A 53 9.69 -6.86 -0.53
CA ASN A 53 9.03 -6.38 0.68
C ASN A 53 10.00 -5.55 1.55
N ILE A 54 11.24 -5.99 1.73
CA ILE A 54 12.27 -5.26 2.47
C ILE A 54 12.54 -3.90 1.82
N ILE A 55 12.67 -3.86 0.50
CA ILE A 55 12.93 -2.65 -0.26
C ILE A 55 11.76 -1.66 -0.11
N ILE A 56 10.52 -2.11 -0.28
CA ILE A 56 9.33 -1.25 -0.16
C ILE A 56 9.18 -0.75 1.29
N LYS A 57 9.45 -1.59 2.29
CA LYS A 57 9.46 -1.16 3.70
C LYS A 57 10.49 -0.07 3.97
N ALA A 58 11.68 -0.15 3.37
CA ALA A 58 12.68 0.90 3.47
C ALA A 58 12.17 2.21 2.83
N PHE A 59 11.55 2.13 1.65
CA PHE A 59 10.96 3.32 1.01
C PHE A 59 9.82 3.94 1.81
N ARG A 60 8.96 3.12 2.45
CA ARG A 60 7.91 3.63 3.34
C ARG A 60 8.47 4.42 4.52
N ARG A 61 9.62 4.03 5.08
CA ARG A 61 10.27 4.80 6.16
C ARG A 61 10.77 6.17 5.71
N LEU A 62 11.08 6.31 4.43
CA LEU A 62 11.58 7.55 3.84
C LEU A 62 10.45 8.45 3.31
N ASP A 63 9.25 7.89 3.11
CA ASP A 63 8.15 8.60 2.48
C ASP A 63 6.83 8.44 3.28
N PRO A 64 6.36 9.53 3.93
CA PRO A 64 5.16 9.48 4.76
C PRO A 64 3.87 9.23 3.96
N VAL A 65 3.83 9.58 2.66
CA VAL A 65 2.66 9.31 1.81
C VAL A 65 2.55 7.82 1.54
N LEU A 66 3.68 7.16 1.28
CA LEU A 66 3.74 5.70 1.15
C LEU A 66 3.47 5.00 2.49
N ALA A 67 3.99 5.53 3.59
CA ALA A 67 3.78 4.97 4.93
C ALA A 67 2.28 4.88 5.28
N ALA A 68 1.53 5.96 5.04
CA ALA A 68 0.12 6.06 5.43
C ALA A 68 -0.82 5.19 4.57
N ARG A 69 -0.46 4.89 3.31
CA ARG A 69 -1.38 4.30 2.33
C ARG A 69 -0.99 2.91 1.84
N VAL A 70 0.30 2.57 1.85
CA VAL A 70 0.80 1.34 1.24
C VAL A 70 1.19 0.33 2.30
N LEU A 71 0.64 -0.89 2.25
CA LEU A 71 1.10 -2.04 3.02
C LEU A 71 1.69 -3.10 2.10
N THR A 72 2.48 -4.00 2.67
CA THR A 72 3.12 -5.09 1.93
C THR A 72 2.92 -6.43 2.65
N THR A 73 2.68 -7.47 1.87
CA THR A 73 2.59 -8.86 2.35
C THR A 73 3.15 -9.80 1.29
N THR A 74 3.33 -11.07 1.64
CA THR A 74 3.71 -12.14 0.70
C THR A 74 2.50 -13.00 0.30
N GLN A 75 1.32 -12.79 0.91
CA GLN A 75 0.14 -13.65 0.70
C GLN A 75 -1.15 -12.85 0.50
N LEU A 76 -2.00 -13.32 -0.42
CA LEU A 76 -3.30 -12.69 -0.71
C LEU A 76 -4.27 -12.74 0.48
N ALA A 77 -4.27 -13.84 1.25
CA ALA A 77 -5.13 -13.98 2.41
C ALA A 77 -4.83 -12.89 3.47
N GLN A 78 -3.54 -12.67 3.74
CA GLN A 78 -3.10 -11.61 4.65
C GLN A 78 -3.42 -10.22 4.09
N ALA A 79 -3.30 -10.00 2.77
CA ALA A 79 -3.67 -8.72 2.16
C ALA A 79 -5.14 -8.35 2.42
N ARG A 80 -6.04 -9.32 2.27
CA ARG A 80 -7.47 -9.14 2.55
C ARG A 80 -7.73 -8.85 4.02
N GLN A 81 -7.04 -9.56 4.91
CA GLN A 81 -7.15 -9.35 6.35
C GLN A 81 -6.71 -7.94 6.76
N LEU A 82 -5.60 -7.44 6.21
CA LEU A 82 -5.12 -6.07 6.47
C LEU A 82 -6.13 -5.00 6.05
N ILE A 83 -6.79 -5.18 4.91
CA ILE A 83 -7.86 -4.28 4.46
C ILE A 83 -9.07 -4.36 5.40
N ALA A 84 -9.47 -5.57 5.80
CA ALA A 84 -10.60 -5.76 6.72
C ALA A 84 -10.32 -5.11 8.09
N MET A 85 -9.11 -5.27 8.63
CA MET A 85 -8.68 -4.59 9.86
C MET A 85 -8.71 -3.08 9.72
N SER A 86 -8.11 -2.54 8.65
CA SER A 86 -8.15 -1.09 8.35
C SER A 86 -9.56 -0.52 8.17
N ARG A 87 -10.54 -1.35 7.82
CA ARG A 87 -11.96 -0.97 7.71
C ARG A 87 -12.76 -1.16 8.99
N ALA A 88 -12.27 -1.96 9.93
CA ALA A 88 -12.92 -2.18 11.23
C ALA A 88 -12.44 -1.16 12.26
N GLU A 89 -11.18 -0.72 12.14
CA GLU A 89 -10.51 0.14 13.11
C GLU A 89 -10.41 1.62 12.67
N GLY A 90 -10.81 1.94 11.43
CA GLY A 90 -10.74 3.30 10.90
C GLY A 90 -9.35 3.89 10.68
N ILE A 91 -8.33 3.05 10.77
CA ILE A 91 -6.94 3.47 10.74
C ILE A 91 -6.32 3.44 9.35
N ALA A 92 -5.43 4.42 9.12
CA ALA A 92 -4.51 4.45 7.99
C ALA A 92 -3.39 3.42 8.19
N GLY A 93 -2.74 3.01 7.09
CA GLY A 93 -1.76 1.91 7.04
C GLY A 93 -0.49 2.07 7.89
N ASP A 94 -0.34 3.18 8.61
CA ASP A 94 0.78 3.41 9.52
C ASP A 94 0.54 2.81 10.92
N ALA A 95 -0.72 2.59 11.31
CA ALA A 95 -1.08 2.02 12.61
C ALA A 95 -1.21 0.49 12.61
N ILE A 96 -1.12 -0.14 11.44
CA ILE A 96 -1.20 -1.59 11.28
C ILE A 96 0.24 -2.12 11.20
N GLN A 97 0.84 -2.37 12.36
CA GLN A 97 2.18 -2.99 12.49
C GLN A 97 2.13 -4.24 13.34
#